data_AF-A0A329ZHT8-F1
#
_entry.id   AF-A0A329ZHT8-F1
#
_cell.length_a   1.000
_cell.length_b   1.000
_cell.length_c   1.000
_cell.angle_alpha   90.00
_cell.angle_beta   90.00
_cell.angle_gamma   90.00
#
_symmetry.space_group_name_H-M   'P 1'
#
loop_
_entity.id
_entity.type
_entity.pdbx_description
1 polymer ?
#
loop_
_entity_poly.entity_id
_entity_poly.type
_entity_poly.pdbx_seq_one_letter_code
_entity_poly.pdbx_strand_id
1 'polypeptide(L)'
;MMKCEIAIGDILTILVTIITAAIAVRATISVFRKTTTLEAEIFFLNAYKNYMETDKKENAKNQFLTAIDLYCKYEVNGHLDEELSSNNTEFFKGAIQCFKDDIKKDLKGFDNINKYIKKYHIPLD
;
A
#
# COMPACT_ATOMS: atom_id res chain seq x y z
N MET A 1 -19.88 -3.26 53.01
CA MET A 1 -19.29 -3.90 51.82
C MET A 1 -20.33 -3.89 50.72
N MET A 2 -20.14 -3.07 49.69
CA MET A 2 -21.04 -3.02 48.53
C MET A 2 -20.76 -4.27 47.68
N LYS A 3 -21.71 -5.21 47.62
CA LYS A 3 -21.61 -6.34 46.69
C LYS A 3 -21.87 -5.78 45.30
N CYS A 4 -20.84 -5.74 44.46
CA CYS A 4 -20.99 -5.44 43.05
C CYS A 4 -21.60 -6.69 42.41
N GLU A 5 -22.93 -6.81 42.43
CA GLU A 5 -23.66 -7.81 41.65
C GLU A 5 -23.68 -7.31 40.21
N ILE A 6 -22.63 -7.64 39.45
CA ILE A 6 -22.65 -7.47 37.99
C ILE A 6 -23.73 -8.42 37.49
N ALA A 7 -24.85 -7.87 37.02
CA ALA A 7 -25.92 -8.69 36.47
C ALA A 7 -25.40 -9.36 35.20
N ILE A 8 -25.87 -10.57 34.89
CA ILE A 8 -25.51 -11.27 33.64
C ILE A 8 -25.79 -10.37 32.42
N GLY A 9 -26.80 -9.50 32.49
CA GLY A 9 -27.09 -8.48 31.48
C GLY A 9 -25.98 -7.45 31.27
N ASP A 10 -25.26 -7.06 32.32
CA ASP A 10 -24.13 -6.13 32.23
C ASP A 10 -22.94 -6.80 31.53
N ILE A 11 -22.68 -8.08 31.86
CA ILE A 11 -21.63 -8.88 31.19
C ILE A 11 -21.94 -9.02 29.69
N LEU A 12 -23.20 -9.35 29.35
CA LEU A 12 -23.63 -9.46 27.95
C LEU A 12 -23.51 -8.13 27.21
N THR A 13 -23.88 -7.03 27.84
CA THR A 13 -23.77 -5.69 27.25
C THR A 13 -22.31 -5.33 26.96
N ILE A 14 -21.40 -5.58 27.91
CA ILE A 14 -19.95 -5.36 27.73
C ILE A 14 -19.43 -6.21 26.56
N LEU A 15 -19.82 -7.49 26.47
CA LEU A 15 -19.40 -8.36 25.38
C LEU A 15 -19.90 -7.87 24.02
N VAL A 16 -21.17 -7.46 23.91
CA VAL A 16 -21.72 -6.90 22.69
C VAL A 16 -20.97 -5.63 22.29
N THR A 17 -20.69 -4.73 23.23
CA THR A 17 -19.93 -3.50 22.95
C THR A 17 -18.52 -3.81 22.43
N ILE A 18 -17.82 -4.78 23.02
CA ILE A 18 -16.49 -5.20 22.55
C ILE A 18 -16.57 -5.76 21.12
N ILE A 19 -17.56 -6.61 20.84
CA ILE A 19 -17.75 -7.19 19.50
C ILE A 19 -18.07 -6.09 18.47
N THR A 20 -18.99 -5.18 18.79
CA THR A 20 -19.33 -4.06 17.91
C THR A 20 -18.13 -3.16 17.64
N ALA A 21 -17.33 -2.83 18.66
CA ALA A 21 -16.10 -2.05 18.50
C ALA A 21 -15.09 -2.78 17.60
N ALA A 22 -14.90 -4.09 17.79
CA ALA A 22 -14.01 -4.89 16.96
C ALA A 22 -14.45 -4.94 15.49
N ILE A 23 -15.75 -5.08 15.23
CA ILE A 23 -16.32 -5.05 13.87
C ILE A 23 -16.11 -3.66 13.23
N ALA A 24 -16.39 -2.59 13.98
CA ALA A 24 -16.21 -1.22 13.50
C ALA A 24 -14.74 -0.94 13.12
N VAL A 25 -13.80 -1.32 13.98
CA VAL A 25 -12.35 -1.19 13.71
C VAL A 25 -11.96 -1.95 12.45
N ARG A 26 -12.44 -3.19 12.28
CA ARG A 26 -12.17 -3.97 11.05
C ARG A 26 -12.74 -3.32 9.80
N ALA A 27 -13.97 -2.80 9.87
CA ALA A 27 -14.60 -2.12 8.75
C ALA A 27 -13.82 -0.85 8.36
N THR A 28 -13.40 -0.05 9.35
CA THR A 28 -12.57 1.15 9.12
C THR A 28 -11.22 0.80 8.50
N ILE A 29 -10.54 -0.24 8.99
CA ILE A 29 -9.27 -0.70 8.39
C ILE A 29 -9.47 -1.13 6.93
N SER A 30 -10.56 -1.85 6.63
CA SER A 30 -10.88 -2.26 5.26
C SER A 30 -11.11 -1.07 4.34
N VAL A 31 -11.90 -0.08 4.76
CA VAL A 31 -12.12 1.15 4.00
C VAL A 31 -10.82 1.92 3.80
N PHE A 32 -10.02 2.06 4.85
CA PHE A 32 -8.73 2.75 4.78
C PHE A 32 -7.80 2.09 3.75
N ARG A 33 -7.64 0.76 3.79
CA ARG A 33 -6.82 0.02 2.82
C ARG A 33 -7.29 0.24 1.38
N LYS A 34 -8.60 0.18 1.13
CA LYS A 34 -9.16 0.43 -0.21
C LYS A 34 -8.89 1.84 -0.69
N THR A 35 -9.17 2.84 0.14
CA THR A 35 -8.93 4.26 -0.20
C THR A 35 -7.45 4.52 -0.45
N THR A 36 -6.55 4.07 0.43
CA THR A 36 -5.10 4.23 0.24
C THR A 36 -4.60 3.55 -1.04
N THR A 37 -5.16 2.40 -1.41
CA THR A 37 -4.80 1.70 -2.65
C THR A 37 -5.21 2.51 -3.88
N LEU A 38 -6.44 2.99 -3.91
CA LEU A 38 -6.93 3.85 -5.00
C LEU A 38 -6.16 5.16 -5.11
N GLU A 39 -5.86 5.81 -3.98
CA GLU A 39 -5.06 7.04 -3.96
C GLU A 39 -3.63 6.80 -4.47
N ALA A 40 -3.00 5.69 -4.08
CA ALA A 40 -1.68 5.31 -4.57
C ALA A 40 -1.70 5.03 -6.08
N GLU A 41 -2.73 4.33 -6.58
CA GLU A 41 -2.92 4.08 -8.01
C GLU A 41 -3.12 5.38 -8.80
N ILE A 42 -3.96 6.29 -8.31
CA ILE A 42 -4.18 7.60 -8.95
C ILE A 42 -2.88 8.42 -8.97
N PHE A 43 -2.16 8.47 -7.85
CA PHE A 43 -0.90 9.18 -7.75
C PHE A 43 0.12 8.63 -8.76
N PHE A 44 0.23 7.30 -8.82
CA PHE A 44 1.06 6.59 -9.77
C PHE A 44 0.68 6.88 -11.23
N LEU A 45 -0.60 6.76 -11.60
CA LEU A 45 -1.08 6.99 -12.97
C LEU A 45 -0.83 8.43 -13.42
N ASN A 46 -0.99 9.40 -12.51
CA ASN A 46 -0.67 10.80 -12.78
C ASN A 46 0.83 11.01 -13.00
N ALA A 47 1.69 10.36 -12.21
CA ALA A 47 3.13 10.41 -12.40
C ALA A 47 3.56 9.76 -13.73
N TYR A 48 2.93 8.64 -14.11
CA TYR A 48 3.16 7.99 -15.40
C TYR A 48 2.77 8.89 -16.56
N LYS A 49 1.56 9.46 -16.50
CA LYS A 49 1.06 10.38 -17.53
C LYS A 49 2.01 11.57 -17.71
N ASN A 50 2.43 12.20 -16.60
CA ASN A 50 3.38 13.30 -16.64
C ASN A 50 4.72 12.88 -17.27
N TYR A 51 5.23 11.69 -16.92
CA TYR A 51 6.43 11.14 -17.54
C TYR A 51 6.28 10.94 -19.05
N MET A 52 5.12 10.46 -19.52
CA MET A 52 4.87 10.22 -20.94
C MET A 52 4.72 11.52 -21.74
N GLU A 53 4.06 12.53 -21.17
CA GLU A 53 3.68 13.76 -21.89
C GLU A 53 4.74 14.87 -21.84
N THR A 54 5.67 14.85 -20.87
CA THR A 54 6.64 15.94 -20.71
C THR A 54 7.89 15.79 -21.57
N ASP A 55 8.41 16.93 -22.03
CA ASP A 55 9.73 17.03 -22.69
C ASP A 55 10.89 16.91 -21.70
N LYS A 56 10.65 17.19 -20.40
CA LYS A 56 11.66 17.12 -19.33
C LYS A 56 11.72 15.72 -18.70
N LYS A 57 12.09 14.72 -19.50
CA LYS A 57 12.02 13.30 -19.13
C LYS A 57 12.74 12.95 -17.83
N GLU A 58 13.90 13.53 -17.52
CA GLU A 58 14.70 13.14 -16.35
C GLU A 58 14.00 13.43 -15.01
N ASN A 59 13.44 14.65 -14.85
CA ASN A 59 12.72 15.00 -13.62
C ASN A 59 11.44 14.18 -13.45
N ALA A 60 10.70 13.96 -14.53
CA ALA A 60 9.47 13.20 -14.48
C ALA A 60 9.72 11.69 -14.30
N LYS A 61 10.84 11.16 -14.81
CA LYS A 61 11.31 9.80 -14.52
C LYS A 61 11.54 9.63 -13.02
N ASN A 62 12.23 10.57 -12.37
CA ASN A 62 12.47 10.50 -10.92
C ASN A 62 11.16 10.57 -10.11
N GLN A 63 10.22 11.43 -10.51
CA GLN A 63 8.88 11.47 -9.89
C GLN A 63 8.13 10.15 -10.08
N PHE A 64 8.21 9.57 -11.27
CA PHE A 64 7.60 8.29 -11.58
C PHE A 64 8.20 7.14 -10.75
N LEU A 65 9.52 7.05 -10.65
CA LEU A 65 10.21 6.06 -9.81
C LEU A 65 9.91 6.26 -8.33
N THR A 66 9.77 7.50 -7.87
CA THR A 66 9.36 7.80 -6.49
C THR A 66 7.92 7.32 -6.23
N ALA A 67 7.02 7.46 -7.20
CA ALA A 67 5.65 6.95 -7.09
C ALA A 67 5.63 5.42 -7.01
N ILE A 68 6.45 4.73 -7.80
CA ILE A 68 6.63 3.28 -7.70
C ILE A 68 7.19 2.89 -6.34
N ASP A 69 8.23 3.56 -5.84
CA ASP A 69 8.81 3.28 -4.53
C ASP A 69 7.80 3.44 -3.38
N LEU A 70 6.97 4.49 -3.42
CA LEU A 70 5.90 4.69 -2.46
C LEU A 70 4.83 3.59 -2.53
N TYR A 71 4.43 3.17 -3.72
CA TYR A 71 3.50 2.06 -3.88
C TYR A 71 4.08 0.78 -3.28
N CYS A 72 5.32 0.43 -3.64
CA CYS A 72 6.05 -0.71 -3.10
C CYS A 72 6.14 -0.67 -1.57
N LYS A 73 6.36 0.51 -0.97
CA LYS A 73 6.37 0.70 0.48
C LYS A 73 5.05 0.29 1.11
N TYR A 74 3.92 0.78 0.61
CA TYR A 74 2.62 0.49 1.19
C TYR A 74 2.21 -0.97 0.98
N GLU A 75 2.58 -1.57 -0.16
CA GLU A 75 2.25 -2.96 -0.46
C GLU A 75 3.08 -3.94 0.38
N VAL A 76 4.39 -3.71 0.53
CA VAL A 76 5.25 -4.56 1.37
C VAL A 76 4.81 -4.52 2.84
N ASN A 77 4.33 -3.38 3.32
CA ASN A 77 3.85 -3.22 4.71
C ASN A 77 2.38 -3.65 4.92
N GLY A 78 1.68 -4.14 3.89
CA GLY A 78 0.29 -4.61 4.02
C GLY A 78 -0.71 -3.48 4.34
N HIS A 79 -0.42 -2.27 3.87
CA HIS A 79 -1.32 -1.11 3.96
C HIS A 79 -2.27 -0.99 2.77
N LEU A 80 -2.01 -1.73 1.70
CA LEU A 80 -2.89 -1.81 0.55
C LEU A 80 -3.93 -2.92 0.72
N ASP A 81 -5.05 -2.75 0.01
CA ASP A 81 -6.05 -3.79 -0.19
C ASP A 81 -5.47 -4.86 -1.12
N GLU A 82 -5.56 -6.12 -0.70
CA GLU A 82 -4.88 -7.24 -1.37
C GLU A 82 -5.47 -7.53 -2.76
N GLU A 83 -6.79 -7.46 -2.89
CA GLU A 83 -7.47 -7.71 -4.16
C GLU A 83 -7.11 -6.62 -5.18
N LEU A 84 -7.24 -5.35 -4.79
CA LEU A 84 -6.91 -4.23 -5.66
C LEU A 84 -5.41 -4.19 -6.03
N SER A 85 -4.52 -4.41 -5.06
CA SER A 85 -3.07 -4.41 -5.34
C SER A 85 -2.62 -5.60 -6.20
N SER A 86 -3.22 -6.78 -6.02
CA SER A 86 -2.90 -7.95 -6.83
C SER A 86 -3.19 -7.73 -8.32
N ASN A 87 -4.26 -7.00 -8.64
CA ASN A 87 -4.62 -6.67 -10.03
C ASN A 87 -3.57 -5.80 -10.74
N ASN A 88 -2.76 -5.07 -9.98
CA ASN A 88 -1.73 -4.17 -10.51
C ASN A 88 -0.31 -4.74 -10.45
N THR A 89 -0.12 -5.91 -9.83
CA THR A 89 1.21 -6.49 -9.61
C THR A 89 2.02 -6.64 -10.90
N GLU A 90 1.41 -7.16 -11.97
CA GLU A 90 2.11 -7.34 -13.26
C GLU A 90 2.50 -6.02 -13.91
N PHE A 91 1.66 -4.99 -13.77
CA PHE A 91 1.98 -3.65 -14.23
C PHE A 91 3.24 -3.11 -13.50
N PHE A 92 3.28 -3.22 -12.17
CA PHE A 92 4.42 -2.74 -11.39
C PHE A 92 5.72 -3.52 -11.66
N LYS A 93 5.62 -4.84 -11.85
CA LYS A 93 6.76 -5.65 -12.31
C LYS A 93 7.30 -5.16 -13.65
N GLY A 94 6.41 -4.92 -14.63
CA GLY A 94 6.79 -4.40 -15.94
C GLY A 94 7.46 -3.03 -15.85
N ALA A 95 6.91 -2.12 -15.04
CA ALA A 95 7.52 -0.81 -14.82
C ALA A 95 8.92 -0.93 -14.18
N ILE A 96 9.09 -1.74 -13.14
CA ILE A 96 10.40 -1.98 -12.50
C ILE A 96 11.41 -2.54 -13.50
N GLN A 97 11.00 -3.46 -14.38
CA GLN A 97 11.88 -4.00 -15.41
C GLN A 97 12.29 -2.95 -16.45
N CYS A 98 11.36 -2.10 -16.89
CA CYS A 98 11.65 -1.01 -17.83
C CYS A 98 12.70 -0.03 -17.30
N PHE A 99 12.74 0.21 -15.99
CA PHE A 99 13.65 1.15 -15.34
C PHE A 99 14.77 0.47 -14.53
N LYS A 100 15.06 -0.81 -14.79
CA LYS A 100 15.98 -1.61 -13.98
C LYS A 100 17.38 -0.97 -13.83
N ASP A 101 17.87 -0.34 -14.89
CA ASP A 101 19.21 0.26 -14.89
C ASP A 101 19.26 1.56 -14.07
N ASP A 102 18.18 2.35 -14.09
CA ASP A 102 18.06 3.54 -13.24
C ASP A 102 17.93 3.15 -11.76
N ILE A 103 17.13 2.12 -11.46
CA ILE A 103 16.95 1.61 -10.08
C ILE A 103 18.26 1.06 -9.53
N LYS A 104 19.04 0.32 -10.34
CA LYS A 104 20.36 -0.21 -9.95
C LYS A 104 21.39 0.88 -9.65
N LYS A 105 21.30 2.04 -10.31
CA LYS A 105 22.22 3.17 -10.09
C LYS A 105 21.98 3.86 -8.73
N ASP A 106 20.73 3.85 -8.23
CA ASP A 106 20.37 4.46 -6.95
C ASP A 106 19.52 3.53 -6.07
N LEU A 107 20.09 2.39 -5.69
CA LEU A 107 19.42 1.41 -4.82
C LEU A 107 19.07 1.97 -3.43
N LYS A 108 19.77 3.01 -2.96
CA LYS A 108 19.46 3.65 -1.67
C LYS A 108 18.27 4.59 -1.77
N GLY A 109 18.12 5.30 -2.90
CA GLY A 109 16.94 6.13 -3.19
C GLY A 109 15.65 5.33 -3.37
N PHE A 110 15.77 4.06 -3.79
CA PHE A 110 14.64 3.17 -4.09
C PHE A 110 14.60 1.89 -3.23
N ASP A 111 14.81 2.03 -1.92
CA ASP A 111 14.88 0.88 -0.99
C ASP A 111 13.56 0.07 -0.93
N ASN A 112 12.40 0.72 -1.11
CA ASN A 112 11.13 0.00 -1.07
C ASN A 112 10.92 -0.81 -2.35
N ILE A 113 11.36 -0.30 -3.51
CA ILE A 113 11.43 -1.08 -4.75
C ILE A 113 12.33 -2.32 -4.55
N ASN A 114 13.47 -2.17 -3.87
CA ASN A 114 14.35 -3.31 -3.59
C ASN A 114 13.71 -4.37 -2.69
N LYS A 115 12.97 -3.96 -1.65
CA LYS A 115 12.19 -4.89 -0.82
C LYS A 115 11.10 -5.57 -1.63
N TYR A 116 10.46 -4.84 -2.54
CA TYR A 116 9.44 -5.35 -3.44
C TYR A 116 9.97 -6.43 -4.37
N ILE A 117 11.08 -6.14 -5.04
CA ILE A 117 11.79 -7.07 -5.93
C ILE A 117 12.10 -8.38 -5.20
N LYS A 118 12.58 -8.28 -3.94
CA LYS A 118 12.85 -9.46 -3.11
C LYS A 118 11.58 -10.23 -2.74
N LYS A 119 10.51 -9.53 -2.34
CA LYS A 119 9.20 -10.13 -1.99
C LYS A 119 8.61 -10.92 -3.16
N TYR A 120 8.72 -10.38 -4.38
CA TYR A 120 8.09 -10.93 -5.58
C TYR A 120 9.04 -11.66 -6.55
N HIS A 121 10.32 -11.81 -6.17
CA HIS A 121 11.35 -12.48 -6.98
C HIS A 121 11.44 -11.93 -8.41
N ILE A 122 11.41 -10.59 -8.56
CA ILE A 122 11.46 -9.93 -9.87
C ILE A 122 12.90 -10.02 -10.41
N PRO A 123 13.14 -10.61 -11.60
CA PRO A 123 14.45 -10.62 -12.20
C PRO A 123 14.84 -9.21 -12.66
N LEU A 124 16.07 -8.81 -12.36
CA LEU A 124 16.66 -7.53 -12.77
C LEU A 124 17.75 -7.70 -13.84
N ASP A 125 17.91 -8.92 -14.32
CA ASP A 125 18.93 -9.42 -15.24
C ASP A 125 18.79 -8.75 -16.61
#